data_AF-A0A535QU33-F1
#
_entry.id   AF-A0A535QU33-F1
#
_cell.length_a   1.000
_cell.length_b   1.000
_cell.length_c   1.000
_cell.angle_alpha   90.00
_cell.angle_beta   90.00
_cell.angle_gamma   90.00
#
_symmetry.space_group_name_H-M   'P 1'
#
loop_
_entity.id
_entity.type
_entity.pdbx_description
1 polymer ?
#
loop_
_entity_poly.entity_id
_entity_poly.type
_entity_poly.pdbx_seq_one_letter_code
_entity_poly.pdbx_strand_id
1 'polypeptide(L)'
;MIQTPVTLTPKDYKSEVKPTWCPGCGDFGVGDGDFFSIGVGHLVHAALRNIDITVVVMDNETYGLTKGQTSPTSPHGHVTKSTPYGLLASTFNPIATALTLNVSFVARGYSAKPKELAALIEQGMTHHGFSFIHALSPCPTFYNTFDAWDASVTPIPADHDPSDQMKALGLAMDTEKQYMGIFYQEERPTMDQAAHQLSQQAQEFDLDKYMARYA
;
A
#
# COMPACT_ATOMS: atom_id res chain seq x y z
N MET A 1 -23.51 -4.72 -31.69
CA MET A 1 -22.60 -5.86 -31.84
C MET A 1 -22.25 -6.31 -30.43
N ILE A 2 -22.59 -7.54 -30.06
CA ILE A 2 -22.22 -8.09 -28.75
C ILE A 2 -20.76 -8.53 -28.89
N GLN A 3 -19.83 -7.82 -28.24
CA GLN A 3 -18.43 -8.24 -28.18
C GLN A 3 -18.36 -9.61 -27.54
N THR A 4 -17.81 -10.60 -28.25
CA THR A 4 -17.52 -11.91 -27.67
C THR A 4 -16.57 -11.70 -26.49
N PRO A 5 -16.84 -12.23 -25.29
CA PRO A 5 -15.98 -12.03 -24.15
C PRO A 5 -14.60 -12.63 -24.45
N VAL A 6 -13.57 -11.77 -24.44
CA VAL A 6 -12.18 -12.19 -24.60
C VAL A 6 -11.74 -12.80 -23.27
N THR A 7 -11.36 -14.08 -23.28
CA THR A 7 -10.75 -14.72 -22.12
C THR A 7 -9.28 -14.31 -22.04
N LEU A 8 -8.92 -13.51 -21.05
CA LEU A 8 -7.55 -13.08 -20.80
C LEU A 8 -6.84 -14.05 -19.83
N THR A 9 -5.53 -14.16 -19.99
CA THR A 9 -4.63 -14.97 -19.17
C THR A 9 -3.50 -14.10 -18.61
N PRO A 10 -2.79 -14.53 -17.54
CA PRO A 10 -1.64 -13.78 -17.02
C PRO A 10 -0.52 -13.53 -18.05
N LYS A 11 -0.46 -14.32 -19.13
CA LYS A 11 0.54 -14.12 -20.20
C LYS A 11 0.24 -12.90 -21.05
N ASP A 12 -1.03 -12.53 -21.19
CA ASP A 12 -1.47 -11.43 -22.05
C ASP A 12 -1.07 -10.05 -21.49
N TYR A 13 -0.71 -10.00 -20.20
CA TYR A 13 -0.23 -8.79 -19.51
C TYR A 13 1.30 -8.71 -19.40
N LYS A 14 2.04 -9.71 -19.90
CA LYS A 14 3.51 -9.68 -19.88
C LYS A 14 4.04 -8.85 -21.04
N SER A 15 4.90 -7.89 -20.73
CA SER A 15 5.65 -7.17 -21.76
C SER A 15 6.83 -7.99 -22.30
N GLU A 16 7.47 -7.51 -23.36
CA GLU A 16 8.69 -8.09 -23.92
C GLU A 16 9.92 -7.88 -23.02
N VAL A 17 9.82 -6.97 -22.05
CA VAL A 17 10.91 -6.63 -21.12
C VAL A 17 11.06 -7.75 -20.10
N LYS A 18 12.23 -8.36 -20.06
CA LYS A 18 12.52 -9.45 -19.11
C LYS A 18 12.74 -8.89 -17.71
N PRO A 19 12.16 -9.50 -16.66
CA PRO A 19 12.51 -9.17 -15.29
C PRO A 19 14.00 -9.40 -15.02
N THR A 20 14.67 -8.42 -14.43
CA THR A 20 16.10 -8.48 -14.07
C THR A 20 16.33 -8.54 -12.56
N TRP A 21 15.32 -8.93 -11.80
CA TRP A 21 15.41 -9.09 -10.35
C TRP A 21 16.34 -10.25 -9.97
N CYS A 22 16.84 -10.22 -8.73
CA CYS A 22 17.64 -11.31 -8.19
C CYS A 22 16.80 -12.60 -8.10
N PRO A 23 17.38 -13.78 -8.32
CA PRO A 23 16.67 -15.04 -8.06
C PRO A 23 16.12 -15.09 -6.63
N GLY A 24 14.83 -15.38 -6.48
CA GLY A 24 14.13 -15.44 -5.19
C GLY A 24 13.60 -14.10 -4.67
N CYS A 25 13.76 -13.00 -5.41
CA CYS A 25 13.14 -11.71 -5.08
C CYS A 25 11.60 -11.76 -5.26
N GLY A 26 10.86 -11.15 -4.34
CA GLY A 26 9.39 -11.10 -4.35
C GLY A 26 8.76 -9.87 -5.01
N ASP A 27 9.55 -9.01 -5.68
CA ASP A 27 9.13 -7.67 -6.12
C ASP A 27 8.36 -7.66 -7.46
N PHE A 28 7.39 -6.74 -7.59
CA PHE A 28 6.53 -6.42 -8.75
C PHE A 28 5.97 -4.95 -8.78
N GLY A 29 6.51 -3.99 -8.02
CA GLY A 29 5.85 -2.70 -7.69
C GLY A 29 6.72 -1.72 -6.88
N VAL A 30 6.11 -0.84 -6.08
CA VAL A 30 6.81 0.28 -5.38
C VAL A 30 7.42 -0.20 -4.07
N GLY A 31 8.67 0.18 -3.74
CA GLY A 31 9.34 -0.22 -2.50
C GLY A 31 8.95 0.59 -1.26
N ASP A 32 9.16 0.01 -0.08
CA ASP A 32 9.05 0.67 1.24
C ASP A 32 9.80 2.01 1.33
N GLY A 33 11.03 2.08 0.83
CA GLY A 33 11.82 3.31 0.82
C GLY A 33 11.26 4.41 -0.06
N ASP A 34 10.81 4.05 -1.26
CA ASP A 34 10.18 5.00 -2.16
C ASP A 34 8.90 5.56 -1.53
N PHE A 35 8.06 4.68 -0.99
CA PHE A 35 6.72 5.04 -0.55
C PHE A 35 6.67 5.69 0.85
N PHE A 36 7.45 5.20 1.83
CA PHE A 36 7.42 5.68 3.21
C PHE A 36 8.58 6.61 3.59
N SER A 37 9.60 6.76 2.74
CA SER A 37 10.65 7.76 2.95
C SER A 37 10.39 9.00 2.10
N ILE A 38 10.84 9.00 0.84
CA ILE A 38 10.73 10.16 -0.03
C ILE A 38 9.27 10.45 -0.43
N GLY A 39 8.44 9.41 -0.57
CA GLY A 39 7.06 9.50 -1.01
C GLY A 39 6.01 9.72 0.07
N VAL A 40 6.39 9.72 1.36
CA VAL A 40 5.39 9.70 2.46
C VAL A 40 4.45 10.90 2.45
N GLY A 41 4.92 12.07 2.02
CA GLY A 41 4.07 13.25 1.87
C GLY A 41 2.96 13.05 0.84
N HIS A 42 3.23 12.29 -0.23
CA HIS A 42 2.25 11.97 -1.27
C HIS A 42 1.22 10.95 -0.79
N LEU A 43 1.62 9.97 0.03
CA LEU A 43 0.70 9.03 0.68
C LEU A 43 -0.39 9.79 1.45
N VAL A 44 0.00 10.76 2.29
CA VAL A 44 -0.96 11.56 3.08
C VAL A 44 -1.99 12.23 2.16
N HIS A 45 -1.55 12.85 1.07
CA HIS A 45 -2.46 13.53 0.14
C HIS A 45 -3.34 12.56 -0.66
N ALA A 46 -2.83 11.40 -1.06
CA ALA A 46 -3.63 10.38 -1.75
C ALA A 46 -4.74 9.84 -0.84
N ALA A 47 -4.42 9.58 0.43
CA ALA A 47 -5.37 9.13 1.44
C ALA A 47 -6.47 10.17 1.70
N LEU A 48 -6.10 11.43 1.97
CA LEU A 48 -7.05 12.52 2.24
C LEU A 48 -7.98 12.81 1.06
N ARG A 49 -7.52 12.57 -0.17
CA ARG A 49 -8.31 12.76 -1.38
C ARG A 49 -9.15 11.53 -1.73
N ASN A 50 -8.92 10.38 -1.11
CA ASN A 50 -9.57 9.12 -1.50
C ASN A 50 -9.54 8.91 -3.03
N ILE A 51 -8.36 9.09 -3.63
CA ILE A 51 -8.18 8.97 -5.08
C ILE A 51 -8.40 7.51 -5.48
N ASP A 52 -9.21 7.25 -6.50
CA ASP A 52 -9.53 5.91 -6.98
C ASP A 52 -8.34 5.23 -7.70
N ILE A 53 -7.38 4.78 -6.91
CA ILE A 53 -6.16 4.07 -7.36
C ILE A 53 -5.78 3.00 -6.34
N THR A 54 -5.17 1.92 -6.83
CA THR A 54 -4.53 0.91 -5.99
C THR A 54 -3.03 1.10 -5.95
N VAL A 55 -2.46 1.12 -4.75
CA VAL A 55 -1.02 1.09 -4.52
C VAL A 55 -0.64 -0.21 -3.82
N VAL A 56 0.27 -0.95 -4.44
CA VAL A 56 0.92 -2.13 -3.84
C VAL A 56 2.33 -1.74 -3.44
N VAL A 57 2.58 -1.68 -2.14
CA VAL A 57 3.89 -1.37 -1.56
C VAL A 57 4.59 -2.67 -1.18
N MET A 58 5.84 -2.79 -1.60
CA MET A 58 6.65 -3.97 -1.49
C MET A 58 7.67 -3.74 -0.41
N ASP A 59 7.30 -4.21 0.77
CA ASP A 59 8.12 -4.02 1.93
C ASP A 59 9.08 -5.18 2.05
N ASN A 60 10.34 -4.86 1.77
CA ASN A 60 11.48 -5.75 1.92
C ASN A 60 12.41 -5.31 3.06
N GLU A 61 11.98 -4.31 3.83
CA GLU A 61 12.69 -3.71 4.96
C GLU A 61 14.10 -3.20 4.61
N THR A 62 14.42 -2.91 3.34
CA THR A 62 15.75 -2.47 2.91
C THR A 62 15.79 -1.76 1.56
N TYR A 63 16.74 -0.85 1.34
CA TYR A 63 16.93 -0.27 0.00
C TYR A 63 17.75 -1.21 -0.89
N GLY A 64 17.08 -2.20 -1.48
CA GLY A 64 17.71 -3.25 -2.28
C GLY A 64 18.49 -2.70 -3.49
N LEU A 65 17.87 -1.84 -4.30
CA LEU A 65 18.49 -1.32 -5.53
C LEU A 65 19.76 -0.50 -5.26
N THR A 66 19.80 0.24 -4.16
CA THR A 66 20.98 1.02 -3.73
C THR A 66 21.95 0.23 -2.87
N LYS A 67 21.76 -1.08 -2.77
CA LYS A 67 22.67 -2.08 -2.15
C LYS A 67 22.61 -2.18 -0.62
N GLY A 68 21.41 -2.13 -0.05
CA GLY A 68 21.12 -2.63 1.29
C GLY A 68 21.31 -1.59 2.40
N GLN A 69 20.84 -0.36 2.20
CA GLN A 69 20.68 0.61 3.28
C GLN A 69 19.39 0.31 4.07
N THR A 70 19.27 0.86 5.27
CA THR A 70 18.02 0.79 6.04
C THR A 70 16.91 1.60 5.36
N SER A 71 15.69 1.08 5.43
CA SER A 71 14.45 1.76 5.07
C SER A 71 13.70 2.22 6.32
N PRO A 72 12.57 2.95 6.18
CA PRO A 72 11.70 3.27 7.31
C PRO A 72 11.12 2.04 8.03
N THR A 73 10.98 0.92 7.34
CA THR A 73 10.40 -0.34 7.86
C THR A 73 11.47 -1.32 8.35
N SER A 74 12.76 -1.02 8.17
CA SER A 74 13.84 -1.77 8.81
C SER A 74 13.67 -1.86 10.34
N PRO A 75 14.03 -3.00 10.96
CA PRO A 75 13.91 -3.16 12.39
C PRO A 75 14.92 -2.29 13.15
N HIS A 76 14.55 -1.86 14.35
CA HIS A 76 15.48 -1.19 15.26
C HIS A 76 16.73 -2.07 15.49
N GLY A 77 17.91 -1.44 15.51
CA GLY A 77 19.19 -2.14 15.65
C GLY A 77 19.69 -2.82 14.36
N HIS A 78 18.96 -2.76 13.24
CA HIS A 78 19.39 -3.39 11.99
C HIS A 78 20.73 -2.83 11.50
N VAL A 79 21.73 -3.71 11.37
CA VAL A 79 23.08 -3.35 10.94
C VAL A 79 23.19 -3.46 9.43
N THR A 80 23.53 -2.35 8.79
CA THR A 80 23.79 -2.27 7.34
C THR A 80 25.11 -1.56 7.07
N LYS A 81 25.47 -1.39 5.79
CA LYS A 81 26.64 -0.58 5.42
C LYS A 81 26.52 0.89 5.84
N SER A 82 25.31 1.46 5.81
CA SER A 82 25.05 2.84 6.22
C SER A 82 24.72 2.99 7.71
N THR A 83 24.33 1.90 8.37
CA THR A 83 24.07 1.83 9.82
C THR A 83 24.98 0.77 10.47
N PRO A 84 26.31 0.97 10.47
CA PRO A 84 27.26 -0.06 10.93
C PRO A 84 27.14 -0.39 12.42
N TYR A 85 26.49 0.48 13.20
CA TYR A 85 26.24 0.30 14.63
C TYR A 85 24.77 0.02 14.96
N GLY A 86 23.96 -0.30 13.93
CA GLY A 86 22.53 -0.54 14.06
C GLY A 86 21.68 0.72 13.82
N LEU A 87 20.45 0.51 13.34
CA LEU A 87 19.47 1.57 13.16
C LEU A 87 18.96 2.08 14.50
N LEU A 88 19.05 3.40 14.74
CA LEU A 88 18.56 4.03 15.98
C LEU A 88 17.07 4.35 15.96
N ALA A 89 16.50 4.54 14.77
CA ALA A 89 15.09 4.90 14.62
C ALA A 89 14.17 3.73 15.04
N SER A 90 12.94 4.09 15.41
CA SER A 90 11.84 3.14 15.55
C SER A 90 11.33 2.72 14.17
N THR A 91 10.81 1.50 14.08
CA THR A 91 10.24 0.95 12.86
C THR A 91 8.90 1.61 12.53
N PHE A 92 8.75 2.04 11.27
CA PHE A 92 7.50 2.55 10.73
C PHE A 92 6.46 1.41 10.63
N ASN A 93 5.19 1.66 10.94
CA ASN A 93 4.12 0.66 10.84
C ASN A 93 3.18 0.99 9.66
N PRO A 94 3.35 0.32 8.50
CA PRO A 94 2.60 0.64 7.28
C PRO A 94 1.08 0.55 7.42
N ILE A 95 0.58 -0.50 8.07
CA ILE A 95 -0.86 -0.71 8.22
C ILE A 95 -1.45 0.30 9.21
N ALA A 96 -0.82 0.48 10.38
CA ALA A 96 -1.31 1.44 11.36
C ALA A 96 -1.33 2.86 10.79
N THR A 97 -0.30 3.26 10.02
CA THR A 97 -0.28 4.57 9.36
C THR A 97 -1.36 4.70 8.29
N ALA A 98 -1.58 3.69 7.45
CA ALA A 98 -2.66 3.73 6.46
C ALA A 98 -4.04 3.87 7.14
N LEU A 99 -4.27 3.13 8.23
CA LEU A 99 -5.49 3.25 9.01
C LEU A 99 -5.64 4.65 9.62
N THR A 100 -4.62 5.23 10.23
CA THR A 100 -4.72 6.57 10.86
C THR A 100 -4.83 7.70 9.85
N LEU A 101 -4.34 7.51 8.63
CA LEU A 101 -4.57 8.41 7.49
C LEU A 101 -5.97 8.25 6.86
N ASN A 102 -6.81 7.40 7.44
CA ASN A 102 -8.17 7.16 7.00
C ASN A 102 -8.24 6.62 5.55
N VAL A 103 -7.32 5.74 5.16
CA VAL A 103 -7.37 5.06 3.86
C VAL A 103 -8.62 4.15 3.81
N SER A 104 -9.35 4.16 2.69
CA SER A 104 -10.66 3.48 2.56
C SER A 104 -10.57 1.99 2.25
N PHE A 105 -9.40 1.50 1.80
CA PHE A 105 -9.11 0.07 1.69
C PHE A 105 -7.67 -0.21 2.13
N VAL A 106 -7.49 -1.04 3.14
CA VAL A 106 -6.19 -1.37 3.74
C VAL A 106 -6.04 -2.88 3.84
N ALA A 107 -5.01 -3.44 3.20
CA ALA A 107 -4.73 -4.87 3.25
C ALA A 107 -3.24 -5.17 3.41
N ARG A 108 -2.91 -6.36 3.93
CA ARG A 108 -1.54 -6.91 3.91
C ARG A 108 -1.53 -8.27 3.22
N GLY A 109 -0.54 -8.48 2.36
CA GLY A 109 -0.29 -9.75 1.70
C GLY A 109 1.19 -10.14 1.76
N TYR A 110 1.52 -11.30 1.20
CA TYR A 110 2.87 -11.85 1.20
C TYR A 110 3.22 -12.42 -0.18
N SER A 111 4.36 -12.02 -0.74
CA SER A 111 4.77 -12.41 -2.10
C SER A 111 5.00 -13.92 -2.26
N ALA A 112 5.36 -14.64 -1.19
CA ALA A 112 5.46 -16.11 -1.21
C ALA A 112 4.09 -16.83 -1.24
N LYS A 113 2.99 -16.09 -1.07
CA LYS A 113 1.60 -16.57 -1.20
C LYS A 113 0.89 -15.89 -2.38
N PRO A 114 1.33 -16.15 -3.63
CA PRO A 114 0.95 -15.34 -4.80
C PRO A 114 -0.55 -15.36 -5.12
N LYS A 115 -1.27 -16.46 -4.80
CA LYS A 115 -2.73 -16.54 -5.02
C LYS A 115 -3.49 -15.62 -4.07
N GLU A 116 -3.08 -15.59 -2.80
CA GLU A 116 -3.70 -14.74 -1.78
C GLU A 116 -3.40 -13.27 -2.08
N LEU A 117 -2.14 -12.94 -2.40
CA LEU A 117 -1.76 -11.59 -2.78
C LEU A 117 -2.49 -11.11 -4.05
N ALA A 118 -2.61 -11.96 -5.07
CA ALA A 118 -3.35 -11.61 -6.29
C ALA A 118 -4.83 -11.31 -6.01
N ALA A 119 -5.48 -12.10 -5.14
CA ALA A 119 -6.86 -11.85 -4.73
C ALA A 119 -7.02 -10.53 -3.97
N LEU A 120 -6.04 -10.15 -3.13
CA LEU A 120 -6.06 -8.85 -2.46
C LEU A 120 -5.87 -7.69 -3.45
N ILE A 121 -5.00 -7.85 -4.44
CA ILE A 121 -4.80 -6.85 -5.50
C ILE A 121 -6.07 -6.67 -6.33
N GLU A 122 -6.73 -7.76 -6.72
CA GLU A 122 -8.02 -7.71 -7.43
C GLU A 122 -9.09 -6.96 -6.62
N GLN A 123 -9.20 -7.27 -5.33
CA GLN A 123 -10.13 -6.58 -4.42
C GLN A 123 -9.80 -5.08 -4.31
N GLY A 124 -8.51 -4.73 -4.15
CA GLY A 124 -8.08 -3.33 -4.11
C GLY A 124 -8.36 -2.57 -5.40
N MET A 125 -8.21 -3.23 -6.56
CA MET A 125 -8.52 -2.65 -7.89
C MET A 125 -10.02 -2.47 -8.14
N THR A 126 -10.85 -3.25 -7.45
CA THR A 126 -12.32 -3.19 -7.57
C THR A 126 -12.94 -2.19 -6.60
N HIS A 127 -12.24 -1.87 -5.51
CA HIS A 127 -12.64 -0.88 -4.52
C HIS A 127 -12.61 0.54 -5.12
N HIS A 128 -13.67 1.31 -4.89
CA HIS A 128 -13.78 2.70 -5.37
C HIS A 128 -13.20 3.67 -4.35
N GLY A 129 -11.89 3.89 -4.43
CA GLY A 129 -11.18 4.71 -3.47
C GLY A 129 -9.69 4.45 -3.44
N PHE A 130 -9.03 5.06 -2.47
CA PHE A 130 -7.60 4.84 -2.31
C PHE A 130 -7.36 3.48 -1.63
N SER A 131 -6.85 2.53 -2.41
CA SER A 131 -6.53 1.17 -1.96
C SER A 131 -5.04 1.04 -1.65
N PHE A 132 -4.71 0.74 -0.41
CA PHE A 132 -3.34 0.51 0.05
C PHE A 132 -3.13 -0.97 0.40
N ILE A 133 -2.20 -1.62 -0.31
CA ILE A 133 -1.84 -3.02 -0.10
C ILE A 133 -0.37 -3.08 0.31
N HIS A 134 -0.14 -3.49 1.55
CA HIS A 134 1.19 -3.75 2.09
C HIS A 134 1.60 -5.20 1.76
N ALA A 135 2.46 -5.39 0.77
CA ALA A 135 2.97 -6.70 0.37
C ALA A 135 4.35 -6.94 1.00
N LEU A 136 4.44 -7.90 1.92
CA LEU A 136 5.72 -8.39 2.42
C LEU A 136 6.47 -9.06 1.24
N SER A 137 7.70 -8.60 0.95
CA SER A 137 8.51 -9.04 -0.20
C SER A 137 9.96 -9.29 0.21
N PRO A 138 10.43 -10.55 0.38
CA PRO A 138 11.79 -10.78 0.87
C PRO A 138 12.87 -10.31 -0.12
N CYS A 139 13.96 -9.74 0.41
CA CYS A 139 15.15 -9.35 -0.36
C CYS A 139 16.31 -10.33 -0.10
N PRO A 140 16.40 -11.47 -0.82
CA PRO A 140 17.37 -12.53 -0.49
C PRO A 140 18.84 -12.07 -0.57
N THR A 141 19.13 -11.03 -1.35
CA THR A 141 20.49 -10.52 -1.57
C THR A 141 21.02 -9.69 -0.40
N PHE A 142 20.17 -8.86 0.21
CA PHE A 142 20.61 -7.89 1.22
C PHE A 142 19.96 -8.09 2.59
N TYR A 143 18.73 -8.62 2.63
CA TYR A 143 18.01 -8.87 3.87
C TYR A 143 16.96 -9.97 3.68
N ASN A 144 17.37 -11.21 3.99
CA ASN A 144 16.56 -12.39 3.77
C ASN A 144 15.62 -12.64 4.96
N THR A 145 14.32 -12.43 4.73
CA THR A 145 13.26 -12.54 5.75
C THR A 145 12.34 -13.74 5.56
N PHE A 146 12.58 -14.63 4.58
CA PHE A 146 11.69 -15.75 4.26
C PHE A 146 11.33 -16.58 5.50
N ASP A 147 12.31 -17.11 6.22
CA ASP A 147 12.06 -17.97 7.39
C ASP A 147 11.30 -17.24 8.51
N ALA A 148 11.63 -15.97 8.75
CA ALA A 148 11.02 -15.17 9.80
C ALA A 148 9.57 -14.82 9.48
N TRP A 149 9.26 -14.49 8.22
CA TRP A 149 7.89 -14.21 7.79
C TRP A 149 7.07 -15.48 7.63
N ASP A 150 7.62 -16.57 7.08
CA ASP A 150 6.92 -17.86 7.01
C ASP A 150 6.45 -18.34 8.39
N ALA A 151 7.22 -18.04 9.45
CA ALA A 151 6.86 -18.36 10.83
C ALA A 151 5.83 -17.41 11.47
N SER A 152 5.70 -16.17 10.99
CA SER A 152 4.88 -15.12 11.65
C SER A 152 3.64 -14.71 10.87
N VAL A 153 3.57 -14.97 9.56
CA VAL A 153 2.41 -14.65 8.72
C VAL A 153 1.19 -15.44 9.19
N THR A 154 0.17 -14.71 9.63
CA THR A 154 -1.03 -15.28 10.24
C THR A 154 -2.25 -14.72 9.52
N PRO A 155 -3.24 -15.52 9.11
CA PRO A 155 -4.49 -14.98 8.58
C PRO A 155 -5.17 -14.06 9.61
N ILE A 156 -5.77 -12.96 9.17
CA ILE A 156 -6.68 -12.18 10.02
C ILE A 156 -7.79 -13.11 10.56
N PRO A 157 -8.21 -12.96 11.84
CA PRO A 157 -9.29 -13.75 12.42
C PRO A 157 -10.58 -13.70 11.57
N ALA A 158 -11.26 -14.83 11.43
CA ALA A 158 -12.44 -14.94 10.57
C ALA A 158 -13.65 -14.10 11.04
N ASP A 159 -13.67 -13.72 12.32
CA ASP A 159 -14.66 -12.85 12.94
C ASP A 159 -14.28 -11.36 12.91
N HIS A 160 -13.17 -11.01 12.24
CA HIS A 160 -12.79 -9.63 12.00
C HIS A 160 -13.83 -8.91 11.14
N ASP A 161 -14.24 -7.73 11.58
CA ASP A 161 -15.13 -6.84 10.84
C ASP A 161 -14.27 -5.78 10.12
N PRO A 162 -14.18 -5.80 8.77
CA PRO A 162 -13.36 -4.86 8.03
C PRO A 162 -13.92 -3.42 8.05
N SER A 163 -15.08 -3.17 8.65
CA SER A 163 -15.57 -1.80 8.90
C SER A 163 -15.15 -1.23 10.27
N ASP A 164 -14.59 -2.07 11.16
CA ASP A 164 -14.15 -1.65 12.49
C ASP A 164 -12.67 -1.24 12.48
N GLN A 165 -12.44 0.06 12.26
CA GLN A 165 -11.10 0.64 12.19
C GLN A 165 -10.29 0.46 13.50
N MET A 166 -10.96 0.39 14.66
CA MET A 166 -10.27 0.25 15.95
C MET A 166 -9.78 -1.19 16.15
N LYS A 167 -10.58 -2.19 15.78
CA LYS A 167 -10.12 -3.59 15.74
C LYS A 167 -9.01 -3.79 14.71
N ALA A 168 -9.15 -3.18 13.54
CA ALA A 168 -8.11 -3.19 12.51
C ALA A 168 -6.78 -2.63 13.03
N LEU A 169 -6.82 -1.51 13.78
CA LEU A 169 -5.65 -0.91 14.41
C LEU A 169 -5.05 -1.84 15.48
N GLY A 170 -5.89 -2.54 16.26
CA GLY A 170 -5.45 -3.57 17.21
C GLY A 170 -4.63 -4.67 16.53
N LEU A 171 -5.11 -5.19 15.39
CA LEU A 171 -4.37 -6.16 14.58
C LEU A 171 -3.07 -5.57 14.00
N ALA A 172 -3.10 -4.30 13.57
CA ALA A 172 -1.96 -3.63 12.99
C ALA A 172 -0.81 -3.39 13.99
N MET A 173 -1.12 -3.25 15.27
CA MET A 173 -0.18 -2.99 16.35
C MET A 173 0.43 -4.27 16.96
N ASP A 174 -0.01 -5.46 16.53
CA ASP A 174 0.62 -6.73 16.91
C ASP A 174 2.04 -6.80 16.35
N THR A 175 3.03 -6.97 17.24
CA THR A 175 4.45 -7.04 16.87
C THR A 175 4.97 -8.47 16.73
N GLU A 176 4.17 -9.47 17.11
CA GLU A 176 4.54 -10.89 17.03
C GLU A 176 4.05 -11.53 15.73
N LYS A 177 2.86 -11.13 15.26
CA LYS A 177 2.22 -11.70 14.08
C LYS A 177 2.16 -10.72 12.93
N GLN A 178 2.36 -11.26 11.73
CA GLN A 178 2.15 -10.55 10.48
C GLN A 178 0.76 -10.90 9.94
N TYR A 179 -0.28 -10.18 10.36
CA TYR A 179 -1.65 -10.49 9.93
C TYR A 179 -1.86 -10.24 8.43
N MET A 180 -2.41 -11.24 7.74
CA MET A 180 -2.65 -11.25 6.29
C MET A 180 -4.15 -11.15 6.00
N GLY A 181 -4.53 -10.31 5.03
CA GLY A 181 -5.91 -10.08 4.63
C GLY A 181 -6.28 -8.60 4.58
N ILE A 182 -7.58 -8.33 4.51
CA ILE A 182 -8.14 -6.97 4.56
C ILE A 182 -8.28 -6.55 6.02
N PHE A 183 -7.59 -5.48 6.39
CA PHE A 183 -7.71 -4.86 7.71
C PHE A 183 -8.90 -3.94 7.76
N TYR A 184 -9.12 -3.14 6.73
CA TYR A 184 -10.20 -2.16 6.70
C TYR A 184 -10.72 -1.94 5.28
N GLN A 185 -12.03 -1.76 5.15
CA GLN A 185 -12.70 -1.37 3.92
C GLN A 185 -13.94 -0.53 4.23
N GLU A 186 -14.09 0.60 3.53
CA GLU A 186 -15.23 1.51 3.61
C GLU A 186 -15.52 2.13 2.24
N GLU A 187 -16.76 2.02 1.77
CA GLU A 187 -17.23 2.71 0.57
C GLU A 187 -17.59 4.15 0.87
N ARG A 188 -17.00 5.10 0.13
CA ARG A 188 -17.29 6.54 0.26
C ARG A 188 -16.91 7.30 -1.00
N PRO A 189 -17.42 8.53 -1.21
CA PRO A 189 -17.14 9.28 -2.42
C PRO A 189 -15.64 9.46 -2.68
N THR A 190 -15.22 9.23 -3.92
CA THR A 190 -13.87 9.50 -4.39
C THR A 190 -13.72 10.98 -4.75
N MET A 191 -12.49 11.49 -4.82
CA MET A 191 -12.27 12.90 -5.20
C MET A 191 -12.80 13.22 -6.60
N ASP A 192 -12.71 12.31 -7.56
CA ASP A 192 -13.23 12.52 -8.91
C ASP A 192 -14.77 12.58 -8.91
N GLN A 193 -15.45 11.74 -8.13
CA GLN A 193 -16.90 11.79 -7.97
C GLN A 193 -17.34 13.11 -7.30
N ALA A 194 -16.66 13.52 -6.23
CA ALA A 194 -16.93 14.77 -5.54
C ALA A 194 -16.67 15.99 -6.45
N ALA A 195 -15.57 15.97 -7.21
CA ALA A 195 -15.25 17.01 -8.18
C ALA A 195 -16.29 17.07 -9.31
N HIS A 196 -16.77 15.92 -9.80
CA HIS A 196 -17.81 15.85 -10.81
C HIS A 196 -19.12 16.45 -10.30
N GLN A 197 -19.56 16.08 -9.09
CA GLN A 197 -20.75 16.68 -8.46
C GLN A 197 -20.63 18.19 -8.30
N LEU A 198 -19.48 18.68 -7.83
CA LEU A 198 -19.24 20.12 -7.68
C LEU A 198 -19.27 20.84 -9.03
N SER A 199 -18.73 20.23 -10.07
CA SER A 199 -18.73 20.81 -11.43
C SER A 199 -20.14 21.02 -11.99
N GLN A 200 -21.10 20.17 -11.62
CA GLN A 200 -22.50 20.31 -12.04
C GLN A 200 -23.21 21.49 -11.36
N GLN A 201 -22.72 21.95 -10.21
CA GLN A 201 -23.27 23.07 -9.44
C GLN A 201 -22.51 24.38 -9.70
N ALA A 202 -21.37 24.31 -10.39
CA ALA A 202 -20.53 25.46 -10.65
C ALA A 202 -21.27 26.49 -11.52
N GLN A 203 -21.31 27.72 -11.04
CA GLN A 203 -21.75 28.89 -11.81
C GLN A 203 -20.53 29.63 -12.34
N GLU A 204 -20.73 30.49 -13.35
CA GLU A 204 -19.68 31.39 -13.82
C GLU A 204 -19.16 32.26 -12.67
N PHE A 205 -17.84 32.40 -12.57
CA PHE A 205 -17.21 33.10 -11.47
C PHE A 205 -17.41 34.61 -11.59
N ASP A 206 -18.24 35.18 -10.72
CA ASP A 206 -18.46 36.63 -10.62
C ASP A 206 -17.37 37.27 -9.75
N LEU A 207 -16.33 37.79 -10.40
CA LEU A 207 -15.19 38.45 -9.76
C LEU A 207 -15.62 39.70 -8.98
N ASP A 208 -16.52 40.52 -9.54
CA ASP A 208 -16.93 41.78 -8.91
C ASP A 208 -17.68 41.51 -7.60
N LYS A 209 -18.61 40.55 -7.60
CA LYS A 209 -19.32 40.10 -6.39
C LYS A 209 -18.39 39.46 -5.37
N TYR A 210 -17.36 38.74 -5.80
CA TYR A 210 -16.37 38.17 -4.89
C TYR A 210 -15.53 39.27 -4.22
N MET A 211 -15.02 40.23 -5.00
CA MET A 211 -14.21 41.34 -4.51
C MET A 211 -14.99 42.25 -3.56
N ALA A 212 -16.29 42.45 -3.79
CA ALA A 212 -17.15 43.24 -2.92
C ALA A 212 -17.28 42.68 -1.49
N ARG A 213 -16.86 41.44 -1.21
CA ARG A 213 -16.82 40.88 0.16
C ARG A 213 -15.70 41.44 1.03
N TYR A 214 -14.71 42.09 0.41
CA TYR A 214 -13.49 42.58 1.06
C TYR A 214 -13.36 44.11 1.03
N ALA A 215 -14.36 44.82 0.47
CA ALA A 215 -14.43 46.28 0.43
C ALA A 215 -15.24 46.81 1.62
#